data_AF-A0A938UUN6-F1
#
_entry.id   AF-A0A938UUN6-F1
#
_cell.length_a   1.000
_cell.length_b   1.000
_cell.length_c   1.000
_cell.angle_alpha   90.00
_cell.angle_beta   90.00
_cell.angle_gamma   90.00
#
_symmetry.space_group_name_H-M   'P 1'
#
loop_
_entity.id
_entity.type
_entity.pdbx_description
1 polymer ?
#
loop_
_entity_poly.entity_id
_entity_poly.type
_entity_poly.pdbx_seq_one_letter_code
_entity_poly.pdbx_strand_id
1 'polypeptide(L)'
;MTAPLSVWRKHVAAVGSSADAGSVVGGGAGVGLALAVTAAFSAAGAGSVALAAVGTLGLALLGARLGRRHGPALAERYLDARQPRSLLTVRDDLNARVAALNESGKRIAALRAKLTADLAGAQTKGALEVLQAAAQASLRQHDRLSTELWRVSLAQWQNQLQPALATWRTLDDRGAEAEIARVERARLELQRLVSGWMAQPLANTDSGKQVLVHAGKLDQACEALKRALLLRQALAIAEAAPGVADAFDRSTAAPDVQGQLDVLREREELGEFLSGGTDSADEVHRLQAEQEAVGEVERLLGADK
;
A
#
# COMPACT_ATOMS: atom_id res chain seq x y z
N MET A 1 2.12 -14.64 -23.09
CA MET A 1 3.45 -14.04 -23.33
C MET A 1 4.01 -13.60 -21.98
N THR A 2 4.80 -14.44 -21.33
CA THR A 2 5.47 -14.15 -20.05
C THR A 2 6.79 -13.45 -20.34
N ALA A 3 6.95 -12.19 -19.92
CA ALA A 3 8.26 -11.54 -19.93
C ALA A 3 9.23 -12.36 -19.06
N PRO A 4 10.47 -12.63 -19.53
CA PRO A 4 11.38 -13.50 -18.79
C PRO A 4 11.82 -12.83 -17.48
N LEU A 5 11.76 -13.60 -16.37
CA LEU A 5 12.18 -13.24 -15.00
C LEU A 5 13.59 -12.60 -14.92
N SER A 6 14.41 -12.76 -15.95
CA SER A 6 15.72 -12.10 -16.08
C SER A 6 15.62 -10.58 -16.23
N VAL A 7 14.56 -10.06 -16.85
CA VAL A 7 14.31 -8.61 -16.96
C VAL A 7 13.95 -8.03 -15.59
N TRP A 8 13.17 -8.78 -14.80
CA TRP A 8 12.81 -8.41 -13.43
C TRP A 8 14.03 -8.35 -12.51
N ARG A 9 14.90 -9.37 -12.52
CA ARG A 9 16.16 -9.34 -11.73
C ARG A 9 17.04 -8.14 -12.10
N LYS A 10 17.10 -7.77 -13.39
CA LYS A 10 17.83 -6.58 -13.84
C LYS A 10 17.20 -5.29 -13.35
N HIS A 11 15.87 -5.18 -13.34
CA HIS A 11 15.17 -4.01 -12.80
C HIS A 11 15.35 -3.87 -11.29
N VAL A 12 15.23 -4.95 -10.52
CA VAL A 12 15.44 -4.93 -9.07
C VAL A 12 16.89 -4.61 -8.72
N ALA A 13 17.87 -5.16 -9.46
CA ALA A 13 19.28 -4.83 -9.28
C ALA A 13 19.60 -3.36 -9.62
N ALA A 14 18.95 -2.80 -10.65
CA ALA A 14 19.11 -1.39 -11.01
C ALA A 14 18.50 -0.43 -9.97
N VAL A 15 17.34 -0.78 -9.41
CA VAL A 15 16.67 0.03 -8.37
C VAL A 15 17.39 -0.08 -7.01
N GLY A 16 17.95 -1.24 -6.68
CA GLY A 16 18.76 -1.43 -5.47
C GLY A 16 20.09 -0.67 -5.52
N SER A 17 20.74 -0.60 -6.69
CA SER A 17 22.02 0.09 -6.88
C SER A 17 21.93 1.63 -6.78
N SER A 18 20.77 2.23 -7.07
CA SER A 18 20.60 3.68 -6.94
C SER A 18 20.32 4.19 -5.53
N ALA A 19 19.97 3.30 -4.59
CA ALA A 19 19.61 3.67 -3.22
C ALA A 19 20.82 3.93 -2.30
N ASP A 20 22.00 3.38 -2.63
CA ASP A 20 23.21 3.47 -1.79
C ASP A 20 24.13 4.66 -2.12
N ALA A 21 23.78 5.52 -3.09
CA ALA A 21 24.66 6.58 -3.59
C ALA A 21 24.40 8.00 -3.03
N GLY A 22 23.65 8.16 -1.93
CA GLY A 22 23.17 9.48 -1.51
C GLY A 22 23.10 9.72 0.00
N SER A 23 24.24 9.68 0.69
CA SER A 23 24.37 10.26 2.03
C SER A 23 25.63 11.12 2.07
N VAL A 24 25.46 12.42 2.35
CA VAL A 24 26.36 13.40 3.00
C VAL A 24 26.22 14.81 2.39
N VAL A 25 26.07 15.80 3.28
CA VAL A 25 25.89 17.27 3.14
C VAL A 25 24.45 17.71 2.77
N GLY A 26 23.72 18.57 3.49
CA GLY A 26 23.99 19.48 4.61
C GLY A 26 23.10 20.73 4.44
N GLY A 27 22.70 21.39 5.54
CA GLY A 27 22.22 22.79 5.53
C GLY A 27 20.70 22.99 5.63
N GLY A 28 20.26 23.55 6.76
CA GLY A 28 18.86 23.85 7.04
C GLY A 28 18.30 25.10 6.37
N ALA A 29 16.97 25.14 6.30
CA ALA A 29 16.08 26.30 6.34
C ALA A 29 14.66 25.78 6.02
N GLY A 30 13.64 26.14 6.80
CA GLY A 30 12.27 25.80 6.41
C GLY A 30 11.16 25.82 7.46
N VAL A 31 11.16 26.77 8.40
CA VAL A 31 9.90 27.17 9.06
C VAL A 31 9.35 28.34 8.26
N GLY A 32 8.29 28.11 7.48
CA GLY A 32 7.62 29.19 6.75
C GLY A 32 6.93 28.75 5.47
N LEU A 33 5.92 27.89 5.56
CA LEU A 33 5.04 27.62 4.42
C LEU A 33 3.60 27.45 4.89
N ALA A 34 3.04 28.54 5.42
CA ALA A 34 1.60 28.67 5.70
C ALA A 34 1.01 30.00 5.22
N LEU A 35 1.74 30.88 4.52
CA LEU A 35 1.29 32.25 4.25
C LEU A 35 1.71 32.81 2.88
N ALA A 36 1.67 31.99 1.83
CA ALA A 36 2.03 32.42 0.47
C ALA A 36 1.00 32.04 -0.61
N VAL A 37 -0.30 32.10 -0.28
CA VAL A 37 -1.37 32.05 -1.30
C VAL A 37 -2.16 33.38 -1.40
N THR A 38 -1.89 34.36 -0.52
CA THR A 38 -2.73 35.57 -0.45
C THR A 38 -2.20 36.79 -1.22
N ALA A 39 -1.06 36.72 -1.92
CA ALA A 39 -0.40 37.92 -2.47
C ALA A 39 -0.24 37.98 -4.00
N ALA A 40 -1.04 37.25 -4.78
CA ALA A 40 -0.96 37.30 -6.26
C ALA A 40 -2.31 37.48 -6.97
N PHE A 41 -3.27 38.19 -6.35
CA PHE A 41 -4.51 38.60 -7.01
C PHE A 41 -4.88 40.05 -6.66
N SER A 42 -4.09 40.99 -7.17
CA SER A 42 -4.42 42.42 -7.14
C SER A 42 -4.39 42.99 -8.56
N ALA A 43 -5.32 42.55 -9.42
CA ALA A 43 -5.62 43.24 -10.68
C ALA A 43 -6.92 42.82 -11.42
N ALA A 44 -7.75 41.91 -10.89
CA ALA A 44 -9.00 41.54 -11.57
C ALA A 44 -10.14 41.22 -10.59
N GLY A 45 -11.09 42.15 -10.49
CA GLY A 45 -12.46 41.92 -10.04
C GLY A 45 -12.66 41.53 -8.57
N ALA A 46 -13.21 42.46 -7.79
CA ALA A 46 -13.66 42.25 -6.40
C ALA A 46 -14.75 41.16 -6.20
N GLY A 47 -15.16 40.45 -7.25
CA GLY A 47 -16.16 39.37 -7.20
C GLY A 47 -15.61 37.98 -6.91
N SER A 48 -14.30 37.73 -7.08
CA SER A 48 -13.75 36.35 -7.05
C SER A 48 -13.17 35.93 -5.69
N VAL A 49 -12.86 36.89 -4.80
CA VAL A 49 -12.24 36.61 -3.49
C VAL A 49 -13.23 36.03 -2.49
N ALA A 50 -14.54 36.31 -2.64
CA ALA A 50 -15.57 35.77 -1.77
C ALA A 50 -15.73 34.24 -1.90
N LEU A 51 -15.54 33.66 -3.10
CA LEU A 51 -15.75 32.23 -3.32
C LEU A 51 -14.60 31.35 -2.76
N ALA A 52 -13.35 31.83 -2.80
CA ALA A 52 -12.21 31.10 -2.24
C ALA A 52 -12.22 31.10 -0.69
N ALA A 53 -12.68 32.19 -0.07
CA ALA A 53 -12.86 32.27 1.38
C ALA A 53 -14.07 31.45 1.86
N VAL A 54 -15.16 31.40 1.10
CA VAL A 54 -16.34 30.59 1.42
C VAL A 54 -16.05 29.08 1.30
N GLY A 55 -15.24 28.66 0.34
CA GLY A 55 -14.85 27.24 0.23
C GLY A 55 -14.02 26.74 1.41
N THR A 56 -13.07 27.55 1.89
CA THR A 56 -12.18 27.16 3.01
C THR A 56 -12.84 27.29 4.38
N LEU A 57 -13.65 28.34 4.62
CA LEU A 57 -14.46 28.48 5.84
C LEU A 57 -15.64 27.49 5.91
N GLY A 58 -16.24 27.16 4.76
CA GLY A 58 -17.32 26.18 4.68
C GLY A 58 -16.85 24.79 5.11
N LEU A 59 -15.69 24.34 4.61
CA LEU A 59 -15.09 23.06 5.00
C LEU A 59 -14.72 23.03 6.50
N ALA A 60 -14.19 24.12 7.06
CA ALA A 60 -13.84 24.21 8.47
C ALA A 60 -15.07 24.20 9.41
N LEU A 61 -16.15 24.91 9.03
CA LEU A 61 -17.36 25.00 9.85
C LEU A 61 -18.23 23.73 9.76
N LEU A 62 -18.26 23.04 8.61
CA LEU A 62 -18.91 21.72 8.52
C LEU A 62 -18.15 20.66 9.35
N GLY A 63 -16.82 20.66 9.30
CA GLY A 63 -16.00 19.77 10.14
C GLY A 63 -16.29 19.93 11.65
N ALA A 64 -16.40 21.17 12.14
CA ALA A 64 -16.68 21.46 13.55
C ALA A 64 -18.09 21.04 14.02
N ARG A 65 -19.08 21.04 13.12
CA ARG A 65 -20.48 20.70 13.46
C ARG A 65 -20.72 19.20 13.47
N LEU A 66 -20.03 18.46 12.61
CA LEU A 66 -20.12 17.00 12.49
C LEU A 66 -19.35 16.27 13.60
N GLY A 67 -18.20 16.80 14.02
CA GLY A 67 -17.44 16.25 15.16
C GLY A 67 -18.28 16.13 16.44
N ARG A 68 -19.26 17.03 16.66
CA ARG A 68 -20.15 16.98 17.82
C ARG A 68 -21.28 15.94 17.72
N ARG A 69 -21.73 15.60 16.51
CA ARG A 69 -22.87 14.68 16.32
C ARG A 69 -22.45 13.23 16.17
N HIS A 70 -21.32 12.96 15.54
CA HIS A 70 -20.86 11.61 15.26
C HIS A 70 -19.61 11.19 16.05
N GLY A 71 -18.98 12.13 16.75
CA GLY A 71 -17.80 11.89 17.60
C GLY A 71 -17.95 10.74 18.60
N PRO A 72 -19.07 10.61 19.36
CA PRO A 72 -19.18 9.56 20.38
C PRO A 72 -19.30 8.14 19.79
N ALA A 73 -20.11 7.97 18.74
CA ALA A 73 -20.30 6.67 18.08
C ALA A 73 -19.06 6.22 17.28
N LEU A 74 -18.29 7.17 16.76
CA LEU A 74 -16.98 6.88 16.17
C LEU A 74 -15.97 6.51 17.26
N ALA A 75 -15.93 7.25 18.37
CA ALA A 75 -15.03 6.97 19.49
C ALA A 75 -15.24 5.56 20.11
N GLU A 76 -16.50 5.10 20.24
CA GLU A 76 -16.78 3.72 20.67
C GLU A 76 -16.24 2.67 19.68
N ARG A 77 -16.38 2.89 18.37
CA ARG A 77 -15.79 2.00 17.34
C ARG A 77 -14.27 2.02 17.34
N TYR A 78 -13.64 3.13 17.73
CA TYR A 78 -12.19 3.25 17.89
C TYR A 78 -11.68 2.58 19.16
N LEU A 79 -12.46 2.57 20.24
CA LEU A 79 -12.09 1.89 21.49
C LEU A 79 -12.17 0.37 21.38
N ASP A 80 -13.09 -0.16 20.57
CA ASP A 80 -13.21 -1.60 20.27
C ASP A 80 -12.11 -2.11 19.30
N ALA A 81 -11.35 -1.20 18.67
CA ALA A 81 -10.32 -1.53 17.68
C ALA A 81 -9.03 -2.12 18.26
N ARG A 82 -8.92 -2.30 19.59
CA ARG A 82 -7.75 -2.92 20.23
C ARG A 82 -7.73 -4.44 20.17
N GLN A 83 -8.77 -5.09 19.66
CA GLN A 83 -8.73 -6.53 19.42
C GLN A 83 -7.83 -6.86 18.22
N PRO A 84 -7.00 -7.91 18.30
CA PRO A 84 -6.18 -8.35 17.17
C PRO A 84 -7.09 -8.76 16.01
N ARG A 85 -7.24 -7.89 15.01
CA ARG A 85 -8.00 -8.19 13.80
C ARG A 85 -7.24 -9.18 12.95
N SER A 86 -7.95 -10.17 12.42
CA SER A 86 -7.36 -11.10 11.45
C SER A 86 -6.96 -10.35 10.17
N LEU A 87 -5.87 -10.78 9.50
CA LEU A 87 -5.46 -10.21 8.22
C LEU A 87 -6.53 -10.34 7.13
N LEU A 88 -7.43 -11.32 7.25
CA LEU A 88 -8.55 -11.50 6.32
C LEU A 88 -9.57 -10.37 6.50
N THR A 89 -9.96 -10.07 7.74
CA THR A 89 -10.87 -8.95 8.04
C THR A 89 -10.30 -7.62 7.57
N VAL A 90 -9.01 -7.38 7.79
CA VAL A 90 -8.33 -6.16 7.33
C VAL A 90 -8.36 -6.07 5.80
N ARG A 91 -8.10 -7.17 5.10
CA ARG A 91 -8.17 -7.24 3.64
C ARG A 91 -9.58 -6.94 3.12
N ASP A 92 -10.60 -7.50 3.75
CA ASP A 92 -12.00 -7.29 3.35
C ASP A 92 -12.44 -5.84 3.56
N ASP A 93 -12.05 -5.24 4.70
CA ASP A 93 -12.28 -3.82 4.99
C ASP A 93 -11.59 -2.92 3.94
N LEU A 94 -10.33 -3.20 3.60
CA LEU A 94 -9.60 -2.45 2.59
C LEU A 94 -10.23 -2.59 1.20
N ASN A 95 -10.63 -3.80 0.80
CA ASN A 95 -11.33 -4.03 -0.46
C ASN A 95 -12.65 -3.26 -0.54
N ALA A 96 -13.43 -3.25 0.53
CA ALA A 96 -14.68 -2.50 0.61
C ALA A 96 -14.43 -0.99 0.45
N ARG A 97 -13.38 -0.46 1.06
CA ARG A 97 -12.98 0.96 0.93
C ARG A 97 -12.53 1.31 -0.49
N VAL A 98 -11.70 0.46 -1.11
CA VAL A 98 -11.27 0.64 -2.51
C VAL A 98 -12.47 0.62 -3.45
N ALA A 99 -13.42 -0.30 -3.26
CA ALA A 99 -14.65 -0.34 -4.03
C ALA A 99 -15.48 0.94 -3.86
N ALA A 100 -15.60 1.47 -2.64
CA ALA A 100 -16.30 2.73 -2.37
C ALA A 100 -15.63 3.94 -3.05
N LEU A 101 -14.29 4.03 -3.04
CA LEU A 101 -13.55 5.09 -3.74
C LEU A 101 -13.74 4.99 -5.26
N ASN A 102 -13.73 3.79 -5.83
CA ASN A 102 -13.99 3.60 -7.25
C ASN A 102 -15.40 4.06 -7.64
N GLU A 103 -16.39 3.81 -6.79
CA GLU A 103 -17.75 4.29 -7.02
C GLU A 103 -17.84 5.82 -6.89
N SER A 104 -17.16 6.41 -5.90
CA SER A 104 -17.05 7.88 -5.76
C SER A 104 -16.40 8.51 -7.00
N GLY A 105 -15.31 7.93 -7.50
CA GLY A 105 -14.62 8.40 -8.70
C GLY A 105 -15.51 8.40 -9.96
N LYS A 106 -16.35 7.37 -10.14
CA LYS A 106 -17.34 7.33 -11.22
C LYS A 106 -18.38 8.44 -11.09
N ARG A 107 -18.86 8.72 -9.88
CA ARG A 107 -19.83 9.81 -9.62
C ARG A 107 -19.22 11.16 -9.93
N ILE A 108 -18.00 11.43 -9.46
CA ILE A 108 -17.27 12.67 -9.76
C ILE A 108 -17.10 12.85 -11.28
N ALA A 109 -16.73 11.79 -12.00
CA ALA A 109 -16.60 11.82 -13.45
C ALA A 109 -17.93 12.11 -14.16
N ALA A 110 -19.04 11.50 -13.72
CA ALA A 110 -20.37 11.73 -14.26
C ALA A 110 -20.84 13.19 -14.03
N LEU A 111 -20.63 13.73 -12.83
CA LEU A 111 -20.94 15.14 -12.52
C LEU A 111 -20.12 16.10 -13.37
N ARG A 112 -18.82 15.81 -13.57
CA ARG A 112 -17.96 16.61 -14.44
C ARG A 112 -18.49 16.62 -15.87
N ALA A 113 -18.88 15.46 -16.40
CA ALA A 113 -19.44 15.35 -17.74
C ALA A 113 -20.74 16.15 -17.87
N LYS A 114 -21.63 16.07 -16.88
CA LYS A 114 -22.89 16.83 -16.83
C LYS A 114 -22.65 18.34 -16.80
N LEU A 115 -21.79 18.82 -15.89
CA LEU A 115 -21.44 20.25 -15.81
C LEU A 115 -20.85 20.80 -17.10
N THR A 116 -20.04 19.99 -17.79
CA THR A 116 -19.42 20.37 -19.06
C THR A 116 -20.46 20.48 -20.19
N ALA A 117 -21.52 19.67 -20.14
CA ALA A 117 -22.60 19.66 -21.12
C ALA A 117 -23.64 20.78 -20.89
N ASP A 118 -24.01 21.03 -19.63
CA ASP A 118 -25.18 21.84 -19.30
C ASP A 118 -24.86 23.34 -19.11
N LEU A 119 -23.62 23.72 -18.77
CA LEU A 119 -23.32 25.07 -18.29
C LEU A 119 -22.09 25.70 -18.96
N ALA A 120 -22.33 26.75 -19.77
CA ALA A 120 -21.28 27.67 -20.22
C ALA A 120 -21.22 28.89 -19.30
N GLY A 121 -20.17 29.03 -18.47
CA GLY A 121 -20.02 30.21 -17.61
C GLY A 121 -18.84 30.15 -16.62
N ALA A 122 -18.53 31.29 -16.02
CA ALA A 122 -17.45 31.41 -15.03
C ALA A 122 -17.69 30.57 -13.75
N GLN A 123 -18.96 30.35 -13.37
CA GLN A 123 -19.31 29.50 -12.22
C GLN A 123 -19.01 28.02 -12.49
N THR A 124 -19.15 27.55 -13.73
CA THR A 124 -18.79 26.17 -14.13
C THR A 124 -17.30 25.91 -13.91
N LYS A 125 -16.44 26.91 -14.14
CA LYS A 125 -14.99 26.76 -13.98
C LYS A 125 -14.61 26.41 -12.54
N GLY A 126 -15.15 27.13 -11.55
CA GLY A 126 -14.88 26.85 -10.14
C GLY A 126 -15.35 25.45 -9.71
N ALA A 127 -16.56 25.04 -10.14
CA ALA A 127 -17.07 23.70 -9.86
C ALA A 127 -16.21 22.59 -10.50
N LEU A 128 -15.75 22.79 -11.73
CA LEU A 128 -14.86 21.85 -12.42
C LEU A 128 -13.50 21.72 -11.72
N GLU A 129 -12.93 22.82 -11.23
CA GLU A 129 -11.67 22.81 -10.45
C GLU A 129 -11.83 22.03 -9.15
N VAL A 130 -12.94 22.22 -8.43
CA VAL A 130 -13.25 21.46 -7.21
C VAL A 130 -13.41 19.96 -7.50
N LEU A 131 -14.18 19.59 -8.54
CA LEU A 131 -14.34 18.18 -8.93
C LEU A 131 -13.02 17.55 -9.38
N GLN A 132 -12.15 18.31 -10.06
CA GLN A 132 -10.83 17.83 -10.44
C GLN A 132 -9.94 17.60 -9.22
N ALA A 133 -9.96 18.51 -8.24
CA ALA A 133 -9.22 18.32 -6.98
C ALA A 133 -9.73 17.08 -6.22
N ALA A 134 -11.05 16.90 -6.13
CA ALA A 134 -11.66 15.72 -5.50
C ALA A 134 -11.29 14.42 -6.22
N ALA A 135 -11.31 14.41 -7.56
CA ALA A 135 -10.88 13.25 -8.35
C ALA A 135 -9.41 12.89 -8.07
N GLN A 136 -8.52 13.89 -8.01
CA GLN A 136 -7.11 13.67 -7.69
C GLN A 136 -6.91 13.16 -6.26
N ALA A 137 -7.65 13.70 -5.29
CA ALA A 137 -7.60 13.25 -3.90
C ALA A 137 -8.06 11.78 -3.77
N SER A 138 -9.19 11.43 -4.40
CA SER A 138 -9.71 10.07 -4.43
C SER A 138 -8.72 9.09 -5.09
N LEU A 139 -8.02 9.50 -6.16
CA LEU A 139 -7.02 8.66 -6.82
C LEU A 139 -5.82 8.39 -5.91
N ARG A 140 -5.27 9.41 -5.24
CA ARG A 140 -4.15 9.22 -4.29
C ARG A 140 -4.53 8.27 -3.16
N GLN A 141 -5.76 8.38 -2.66
CA GLN A 141 -6.23 7.51 -1.60
C GLN A 141 -6.48 6.08 -2.08
N HIS A 142 -7.00 5.92 -3.30
CA HIS A 142 -7.11 4.62 -3.95
C HIS A 142 -5.73 3.96 -4.05
N ASP A 143 -4.70 4.71 -4.49
CA ASP A 143 -3.33 4.22 -4.61
C ASP A 143 -2.72 3.82 -3.26
N ARG A 144 -2.94 4.65 -2.22
CA ARG A 144 -2.55 4.34 -0.83
C ARG A 144 -3.17 3.01 -0.38
N LEU A 145 -4.50 2.88 -0.44
CA LEU A 145 -5.20 1.68 0.02
C LEU A 145 -4.86 0.44 -0.81
N SER A 146 -4.65 0.60 -2.12
CA SER A 146 -4.24 -0.50 -3.00
C SER A 146 -2.83 -1.00 -2.66
N THR A 147 -1.92 -0.10 -2.29
CA THR A 147 -0.58 -0.47 -1.81
C THR A 147 -0.69 -1.27 -0.51
N GLU A 148 -1.56 -0.84 0.41
CA GLU A 148 -1.80 -1.58 1.65
C GLU A 148 -2.38 -2.98 1.41
N LEU A 149 -3.27 -3.13 0.42
CA LEU A 149 -3.74 -4.46 0.01
C LEU A 149 -2.60 -5.35 -0.48
N TRP A 150 -1.60 -4.79 -1.17
CA TRP A 150 -0.41 -5.55 -1.57
C TRP A 150 0.43 -5.98 -0.36
N ARG A 151 0.66 -5.08 0.60
CA ARG A 151 1.36 -5.39 1.87
C ARG A 151 0.67 -6.48 2.67
N VAL A 152 -0.66 -6.37 2.86
CA VAL A 152 -1.45 -7.40 3.55
C VAL A 152 -1.36 -8.74 2.82
N SER A 153 -1.39 -8.72 1.48
CA SER A 153 -1.22 -9.95 0.69
C SER A 153 0.16 -10.58 0.86
N LEU A 154 1.23 -9.77 0.91
CA LEU A 154 2.58 -10.26 1.22
C LEU A 154 2.67 -10.87 2.62
N ALA A 155 2.11 -10.21 3.63
CA ALA A 155 2.10 -10.72 5.00
C ALA A 155 1.31 -12.05 5.11
N GLN A 156 0.16 -12.15 4.43
CA GLN A 156 -0.59 -13.40 4.33
C GLN A 156 0.24 -14.51 3.69
N TRP A 157 0.94 -14.20 2.60
CA TRP A 157 1.84 -15.12 1.92
C TRP A 157 3.03 -15.55 2.82
N GLN A 158 3.69 -14.62 3.52
CA GLN A 158 4.78 -14.92 4.45
C GLN A 158 4.31 -15.86 5.58
N ASN A 159 3.08 -15.69 6.07
CA ASN A 159 2.51 -16.55 7.10
C ASN A 159 2.38 -18.02 6.66
N GLN A 160 2.23 -18.28 5.35
CA GLN A 160 2.21 -19.65 4.82
C GLN A 160 3.57 -20.36 4.96
N LEU A 161 4.67 -19.60 5.05
CA LEU A 161 6.03 -20.13 5.16
C LEU A 161 6.52 -20.32 6.60
N GLN A 162 5.81 -19.76 7.59
CA GLN A 162 6.19 -19.85 9.00
C GLN A 162 6.37 -21.28 9.50
N PRO A 163 5.51 -22.26 9.15
CA PRO A 163 5.74 -23.65 9.54
C PRO A 163 7.05 -24.21 9.01
N ALA A 164 7.37 -23.95 7.72
CA ALA A 164 8.63 -24.40 7.11
C ALA A 164 9.85 -23.77 7.79
N LEU A 165 9.79 -22.47 8.09
CA LEU A 165 10.85 -21.74 8.78
C LEU A 165 11.10 -22.22 10.22
N ALA A 166 10.05 -22.71 10.89
CA ALA A 166 10.16 -23.24 12.24
C ALA A 166 10.78 -24.64 12.27
N THR A 167 10.51 -25.47 11.27
CA THR A 167 10.85 -26.90 11.31
C THR A 167 12.03 -27.30 10.42
N TRP A 168 12.46 -26.49 9.44
CA TRP A 168 13.42 -26.92 8.40
C TRP A 168 14.72 -27.56 8.91
N ARG A 169 15.19 -27.18 10.10
CA ARG A 169 16.42 -27.73 10.70
C ARG A 169 16.24 -29.14 11.26
N THR A 170 15.03 -29.52 11.63
CA THR A 170 14.72 -30.77 12.32
C THR A 170 14.02 -31.80 11.44
N LEU A 171 13.81 -31.49 10.16
CA LEU A 171 13.15 -32.42 9.23
C LEU A 171 14.03 -33.63 8.93
N ASP A 172 13.37 -34.75 8.71
CA ASP A 172 13.89 -35.94 8.04
C ASP A 172 13.78 -35.78 6.51
N ASP A 173 14.20 -36.80 5.75
CA ASP A 173 14.18 -36.77 4.27
C ASP A 173 12.77 -36.50 3.70
N ARG A 174 11.75 -37.24 4.18
CA ARG A 174 10.36 -37.07 3.72
C ARG A 174 9.79 -35.70 4.09
N GLY A 175 10.09 -35.23 5.31
CA GLY A 175 9.70 -33.90 5.76
C GLY A 175 10.34 -32.80 4.91
N ALA A 176 11.63 -32.94 4.59
CA ALA A 176 12.36 -32.00 3.74
C ALA A 176 11.75 -31.94 2.33
N GLU A 177 11.47 -33.07 1.70
CA GLU A 177 10.83 -33.13 0.38
C GLU A 177 9.47 -32.41 0.36
N ALA A 178 8.63 -32.68 1.37
CA ALA A 178 7.31 -32.05 1.48
C ALA A 178 7.40 -30.53 1.65
N GLU A 179 8.35 -30.04 2.47
CA GLU A 179 8.57 -28.59 2.65
C GLU A 179 9.18 -27.95 1.39
N ILE A 180 10.07 -28.63 0.66
CA ILE A 180 10.59 -28.13 -0.63
C ILE A 180 9.43 -27.87 -1.59
N ALA A 181 8.51 -28.84 -1.74
CA ALA A 181 7.34 -28.69 -2.59
C ALA A 181 6.39 -27.57 -2.10
N ARG A 182 6.29 -27.34 -0.79
CA ARG A 182 5.52 -26.21 -0.23
C ARG A 182 6.18 -24.87 -0.56
N VAL A 183 7.48 -24.72 -0.31
CA VAL A 183 8.24 -23.49 -0.60
C VAL A 183 8.19 -23.17 -2.09
N GLU A 184 8.29 -24.16 -2.97
CA GLU A 184 8.19 -23.98 -4.41
C GLU A 184 6.81 -23.49 -4.86
N ARG A 185 5.72 -24.07 -4.31
CA ARG A 185 4.36 -23.57 -4.57
C ARG A 185 4.16 -22.15 -4.07
N ALA A 186 4.61 -21.85 -2.85
CA ALA A 186 4.54 -20.50 -2.28
C ALA A 186 5.30 -19.50 -3.16
N ARG A 187 6.49 -19.87 -3.65
CA ARG A 187 7.27 -19.02 -4.55
C ARG A 187 6.54 -18.74 -5.87
N LEU A 188 5.95 -19.76 -6.50
CA LEU A 188 5.14 -19.58 -7.71
C LEU A 188 3.94 -18.66 -7.46
N GLU A 189 3.30 -18.76 -6.30
CA GLU A 189 2.24 -17.85 -5.90
C GLU A 189 2.73 -16.40 -5.79
N LEU A 190 3.87 -16.17 -5.13
CA LEU A 190 4.47 -14.84 -5.01
C LEU A 190 4.78 -14.25 -6.39
N GLN A 191 5.37 -15.04 -7.30
CA GLN A 191 5.66 -14.60 -8.66
C GLN A 191 4.40 -14.22 -9.43
N ARG A 192 3.30 -14.96 -9.24
CA ARG A 192 2.00 -14.61 -9.82
C ARG A 192 1.45 -13.31 -9.26
N LEU A 193 1.52 -13.09 -7.93
CA LEU A 193 1.11 -11.85 -7.29
C LEU A 193 1.90 -10.66 -7.84
N VAL A 194 3.24 -10.75 -7.80
CA VAL A 194 4.15 -9.72 -8.31
C VAL A 194 3.89 -9.41 -9.78
N SER A 195 3.69 -10.43 -10.62
CA SER A 195 3.35 -10.22 -12.03
C SER A 195 2.04 -9.46 -12.20
N GLY A 196 1.03 -9.77 -11.38
CA GLY A 196 -0.25 -9.05 -11.37
C GLY A 196 -0.13 -7.61 -10.87
N TRP A 197 0.76 -7.34 -9.92
CA TRP A 197 1.03 -5.99 -9.40
C TRP A 197 1.81 -5.13 -10.39
N MET A 198 2.80 -5.69 -11.07
CA MET A 198 3.59 -4.99 -12.09
C MET A 198 2.76 -4.51 -13.29
N ALA A 199 1.62 -5.17 -13.57
CA ALA A 199 0.71 -4.74 -14.63
C ALA A 199 -0.15 -3.51 -14.23
N GLN A 200 -0.15 -3.11 -12.95
CA GLN A 200 -0.95 -2.00 -12.45
C GLN A 200 -0.17 -0.68 -12.48
N PRO A 201 -0.82 0.47 -12.74
CA PRO A 201 -0.17 1.77 -12.69
C PRO A 201 0.55 2.05 -11.37
N LEU A 202 0.00 1.51 -10.28
CA LEU A 202 0.54 1.62 -8.93
C LEU A 202 1.99 1.15 -8.80
N ALA A 203 2.45 0.22 -9.65
CA ALA A 203 3.83 -0.28 -9.67
C ALA A 203 4.87 0.82 -9.95
N ASN A 204 4.45 1.93 -10.56
CA ASN A 204 5.34 3.06 -10.87
C ASN A 204 5.42 4.11 -9.75
N THR A 205 4.55 4.02 -8.75
CA THR A 205 4.59 4.89 -7.57
C THR A 205 5.71 4.45 -6.62
N ASP A 206 6.21 5.35 -5.79
CA ASP A 206 7.30 5.01 -4.86
C ASP A 206 6.87 3.96 -3.84
N SER A 207 5.64 4.05 -3.34
CA SER A 207 5.08 3.06 -2.41
C SER A 207 4.91 1.68 -3.08
N GLY A 208 4.41 1.63 -4.32
CA GLY A 208 4.33 0.38 -5.08
C GLY A 208 5.71 -0.24 -5.35
N LYS A 209 6.71 0.58 -5.69
CA LYS A 209 8.11 0.12 -5.87
C LYS A 209 8.68 -0.48 -4.60
N GLN A 210 8.46 0.15 -3.44
CA GLN A 210 8.93 -0.38 -2.15
C GLN A 210 8.38 -1.78 -1.87
N VAL A 211 7.07 -1.98 -2.08
CA VAL A 211 6.43 -3.30 -1.92
C VAL A 211 7.01 -4.33 -2.89
N LEU A 212 7.25 -3.95 -4.16
CA LEU A 212 7.85 -4.84 -5.16
C LEU A 212 9.31 -5.20 -4.83
N VAL A 213 10.09 -4.26 -4.30
CA VAL A 213 11.45 -4.52 -3.81
C VAL A 213 11.41 -5.50 -2.64
N HIS A 214 10.50 -5.29 -1.67
CA HIS A 214 10.32 -6.20 -0.55
C HIS A 214 9.93 -7.60 -1.01
N ALA A 215 8.95 -7.73 -1.90
CA ALA A 215 8.59 -9.00 -2.54
C ALA A 215 9.78 -9.68 -3.22
N GLY A 216 10.66 -8.90 -3.86
CA GLY A 216 11.88 -9.43 -4.46
C GLY A 216 12.88 -10.02 -3.46
N LYS A 217 13.04 -9.37 -2.30
CA LYS A 217 13.85 -9.90 -1.19
C LYS A 217 13.24 -11.20 -0.63
N LEU A 218 11.91 -11.28 -0.54
CA LEU A 218 11.20 -12.48 -0.10
C LEU A 218 11.35 -13.65 -1.08
N ASP A 219 11.32 -13.43 -2.41
CA ASP A 219 11.59 -14.49 -3.40
C ASP A 219 13.02 -15.04 -3.26
N GLN A 220 14.00 -14.17 -3.03
CA GLN A 220 15.39 -14.57 -2.79
C GLN A 220 15.53 -15.40 -1.51
N ALA A 221 14.86 -14.99 -0.43
CA ALA A 221 14.86 -15.72 0.82
C ALA A 221 14.16 -17.10 0.71
N CYS A 222 13.11 -17.22 -0.10
CA CYS A 222 12.49 -18.52 -0.43
C CYS A 222 13.45 -19.45 -1.16
N GLU A 223 14.22 -18.92 -2.11
CA GLU A 223 15.26 -19.68 -2.80
C GLU A 223 16.34 -20.16 -1.82
N ALA A 224 16.74 -19.31 -0.86
CA ALA A 224 17.66 -19.68 0.22
C ALA A 224 17.10 -20.83 1.08
N LEU A 225 15.83 -20.72 1.50
CA LEU A 225 15.15 -21.76 2.26
C LEU A 225 15.08 -23.07 1.49
N LYS A 226 14.74 -23.03 0.19
CA LYS A 226 14.72 -24.22 -0.67
C LYS A 226 16.10 -24.88 -0.74
N ARG A 227 17.18 -24.11 -0.91
CA ARG A 227 18.55 -24.65 -0.91
C ARG A 227 18.92 -25.28 0.42
N ALA A 228 18.56 -24.65 1.54
CA ALA A 228 18.79 -25.18 2.88
C ALA A 228 18.07 -26.52 3.09
N LEU A 229 16.83 -26.63 2.63
CA LEU A 229 16.06 -27.87 2.67
C LEU A 229 16.67 -28.98 1.78
N LEU A 230 17.14 -28.64 0.58
CA LEU A 230 17.81 -29.59 -0.32
C LEU A 230 19.12 -30.11 0.28
N LEU A 231 19.91 -29.24 0.90
CA LEU A 231 21.13 -29.65 1.62
C LEU A 231 20.79 -30.56 2.80
N ARG A 232 19.72 -30.25 3.54
CA ARG A 232 19.26 -31.09 4.65
C ARG A 232 18.82 -32.47 4.16
N GLN A 233 18.11 -32.53 3.04
CA GLN A 233 17.70 -33.77 2.40
C GLN A 233 18.91 -34.61 1.97
N ALA A 234 19.89 -33.98 1.30
CA ALA A 234 21.12 -34.65 0.89
C ALA A 234 21.92 -35.21 2.08
N LEU A 235 22.00 -34.46 3.18
CA LEU A 235 22.63 -34.91 4.42
C LEU A 235 21.89 -36.11 5.03
N ALA A 236 20.56 -36.10 5.08
CA ALA A 236 19.77 -37.22 5.60
C ALA A 236 19.98 -38.50 4.77
N ILE A 237 20.05 -38.37 3.44
CA ILE A 237 20.36 -39.49 2.54
C ILE A 237 21.79 -40.00 2.75
N ALA A 238 22.76 -39.10 2.89
CA ALA A 238 24.16 -39.46 3.15
C ALA A 238 24.36 -40.14 4.51
N GLU A 239 23.64 -39.70 5.55
CA GLU A 239 23.64 -40.33 6.88
C GLU A 239 23.06 -41.75 6.85
N ALA A 240 22.13 -42.03 5.94
CA ALA A 240 21.57 -43.36 5.73
C ALA A 240 22.47 -44.29 4.89
N ALA A 241 23.51 -43.76 4.23
CA ALA A 241 24.41 -44.49 3.34
C ALA A 241 25.81 -44.69 3.98
N PRO A 242 26.23 -45.93 4.29
CA PRO A 242 27.55 -46.18 4.86
C PRO A 242 28.68 -45.71 3.91
N GLY A 243 29.61 -44.90 4.41
CA GLY A 243 30.80 -44.44 3.68
C GLY A 243 30.66 -43.13 2.90
N VAL A 244 29.45 -42.52 2.84
CA VAL A 244 29.22 -41.23 2.16
C VAL A 244 29.31 -40.05 3.13
N ALA A 245 29.02 -40.28 4.41
CA ALA A 245 29.01 -39.24 5.44
C ALA A 245 30.35 -38.51 5.62
N ASP A 246 31.48 -39.19 5.39
CA ASP A 246 32.83 -38.62 5.53
C ASP A 246 33.17 -37.63 4.40
N ALA A 247 32.46 -37.68 3.26
CA ALA A 247 32.67 -36.79 2.12
C ALA A 247 31.88 -35.47 2.23
N PHE A 248 30.92 -35.37 3.16
CA PHE A 248 30.09 -34.18 3.31
C PHE A 248 30.66 -33.28 4.41
N ASP A 249 31.45 -32.29 4.01
CA ASP A 249 31.95 -31.26 4.93
C ASP A 249 30.79 -30.37 5.40
N ARG A 250 30.31 -30.62 6.63
CA ARG A 250 29.21 -29.87 7.27
C ARG A 250 29.51 -28.37 7.40
N SER A 251 30.78 -27.95 7.27
CA SER A 251 31.18 -26.54 7.41
C SER A 251 30.88 -25.69 6.17
N THR A 252 30.75 -26.29 4.98
CA THR A 252 30.52 -25.55 3.73
C THR A 252 29.05 -25.19 3.47
N ALA A 253 28.11 -25.72 4.26
CA ALA A 253 26.70 -25.72 3.89
C ALA A 253 25.86 -24.51 4.37
N ALA A 254 26.33 -23.64 5.28
CA ALA A 254 25.36 -22.81 6.02
C ALA A 254 25.70 -21.39 6.53
N PRO A 255 26.83 -20.72 6.24
CA PRO A 255 27.08 -19.44 6.91
C PRO A 255 26.17 -18.27 6.44
N ASP A 256 25.70 -18.26 5.18
CA ASP A 256 24.93 -17.12 4.63
C ASP A 256 23.40 -17.34 4.52
N VAL A 257 22.92 -18.55 4.83
CA VAL A 257 21.48 -18.86 4.76
C VAL A 257 20.71 -18.12 5.85
N GLN A 258 21.31 -17.95 7.04
CA GLN A 258 20.59 -17.42 8.19
C GLN A 258 20.13 -15.97 7.98
N GLY A 259 20.99 -15.09 7.47
CA GLY A 259 20.63 -13.70 7.19
C GLY A 259 19.53 -13.58 6.13
N GLN A 260 19.54 -14.45 5.11
CA GLN A 260 18.49 -14.51 4.10
C GLN A 260 17.16 -15.02 4.69
N LEU A 261 17.20 -15.98 5.61
CA LEU A 261 16.00 -16.47 6.29
C LEU A 261 15.44 -15.47 7.30
N ASP A 262 16.27 -14.61 7.88
CA ASP A 262 15.80 -13.57 8.80
C ASP A 262 14.92 -12.56 8.06
N VAL A 263 15.11 -12.32 6.75
CA VAL A 263 14.17 -11.55 5.91
C VAL A 263 12.76 -12.15 5.86
N LEU A 264 12.62 -13.48 5.95
CA LEU A 264 11.28 -14.12 6.01
C LEU A 264 10.65 -14.04 7.41
N ARG A 265 11.46 -13.76 8.43
CA ARG A 265 11.02 -13.60 9.83
C ARG A 265 10.74 -12.14 10.18
N GLU A 266 11.47 -11.23 9.54
CA GLU A 266 11.18 -9.80 9.51
C GLU A 266 9.79 -9.63 8.89
N ARG A 267 8.81 -9.49 9.79
CA ARG A 267 7.48 -9.08 9.41
C ARG A 267 7.57 -7.60 9.11
N GLU A 268 7.09 -7.21 7.92
CA GLU A 268 6.77 -5.81 7.69
C GLU A 268 5.84 -5.40 8.85
N GLU A 269 6.24 -4.39 9.62
CA GLU A 269 5.49 -3.93 10.77
C GLU A 269 4.18 -3.32 10.28
N LEU A 270 3.18 -4.16 10.04
CA LEU A 270 1.79 -3.75 9.83
C LEU A 270 1.25 -2.98 11.04
N GLY A 271 1.97 -3.05 12.17
CA GLY A 271 1.65 -2.44 13.46
C GLY A 271 1.40 -0.95 13.35
N GLU A 272 2.27 -0.19 12.69
CA GLU A 272 2.13 1.28 12.62
C GLU A 272 0.81 1.69 11.92
N PHE A 273 0.33 0.89 10.95
CA PHE A 273 -0.93 1.11 10.25
C PHE A 273 -2.16 0.56 11.00
N LEU A 274 -2.06 -0.62 11.64
CA LEU A 274 -3.13 -1.14 12.50
C LEU A 274 -3.35 -0.25 13.74
N SER A 275 -2.30 0.44 14.19
CA SER A 275 -2.37 1.42 15.28
C SER A 275 -2.64 2.87 14.82
N GLY A 276 -2.47 3.17 13.54
CA GLY A 276 -2.59 4.49 12.91
C GLY A 276 -4.03 5.03 12.80
N GLY A 277 -4.87 4.76 13.80
CA GLY A 277 -6.25 5.22 13.87
C GLY A 277 -6.41 6.75 13.85
N THR A 278 -5.36 7.51 14.15
CA THR A 278 -5.39 8.99 14.15
C THR A 278 -5.41 9.58 12.74
N ASP A 279 -4.64 9.04 11.81
CA ASP A 279 -4.66 9.46 10.40
C ASP A 279 -6.00 9.14 9.74
N SER A 280 -6.64 8.03 10.16
CA SER A 280 -7.92 7.60 9.62
C SER A 280 -9.09 8.51 10.01
N ALA A 281 -9.04 9.15 11.19
CA ALA A 281 -10.13 10.02 11.65
C ALA A 281 -10.12 11.34 10.88
N ASP A 282 -8.94 11.97 10.76
CA ASP A 282 -8.76 13.18 9.96
C ASP A 282 -9.05 12.91 8.47
N GLU A 283 -8.68 11.73 7.97
CA GLU A 283 -8.95 11.32 6.59
C GLU A 283 -10.44 11.00 6.35
N VAL A 284 -11.14 10.40 7.31
CA VAL A 284 -12.61 10.23 7.26
C VAL A 284 -13.31 11.59 7.29
N HIS A 285 -12.86 12.52 8.13
CA HIS A 285 -13.40 13.88 8.15
C HIS A 285 -13.15 14.60 6.82
N ARG A 286 -11.98 14.44 6.21
CA ARG A 286 -11.69 14.99 4.88
C ARG A 286 -12.63 14.41 3.82
N LEU A 287 -12.80 13.08 3.79
CA LEU A 287 -13.68 12.42 2.82
C LEU A 287 -15.15 12.78 2.99
N GLN A 288 -15.63 12.92 4.23
CA GLN A 288 -16.99 13.40 4.49
C GLN A 288 -17.17 14.82 3.96
N ALA A 289 -16.22 15.70 4.21
CA ALA A 289 -16.27 17.07 3.73
C ALA A 289 -16.24 17.14 2.18
N GLU A 290 -15.46 16.26 1.52
CA GLU A 290 -15.48 16.10 0.06
C GLU A 290 -16.83 15.58 -0.46
N GLN A 291 -17.44 14.58 0.20
CA GLN A 291 -18.77 14.07 -0.17
C GLN A 291 -19.87 15.12 0.00
N GLU A 292 -19.78 15.94 1.05
CA GLU A 292 -20.72 17.04 1.26
C GLU A 292 -20.58 18.12 0.19
N ALA A 293 -19.35 18.46 -0.20
CA ALA A 293 -19.11 19.37 -1.31
C ALA A 293 -19.70 18.84 -2.63
N VAL A 294 -19.57 17.54 -2.90
CA VAL A 294 -20.21 16.87 -4.05
C VAL A 294 -21.74 16.97 -3.95
N GLY A 295 -22.31 16.67 -2.77
CA GLY A 295 -23.75 16.76 -2.55
C GLY A 295 -24.31 18.19 -2.64
N GLU A 296 -23.52 19.20 -2.31
CA GLU A 296 -23.86 20.62 -2.53
C GLU A 296 -23.95 20.93 -4.03
N VAL A 297 -22.95 20.50 -4.82
CA VAL A 297 -22.97 20.66 -6.28
C VAL A 297 -24.18 19.96 -6.90
N GLU A 298 -24.51 18.75 -6.45
CA GLU A 298 -25.71 18.05 -6.89
C GLU A 298 -27.01 18.81 -6.58
N ARG A 299 -27.11 19.38 -5.37
CA ARG A 299 -28.26 20.22 -4.97
C ARG A 299 -28.38 21.46 -5.83
N LEU A 300 -27.27 22.16 -6.09
CA LEU A 300 -27.26 23.33 -6.97
C LEU A 300 -27.70 22.97 -8.40
N LEU A 301 -27.29 21.83 -8.92
CA LEU A 301 -27.72 21.33 -10.24
C LEU A 301 -29.18 20.83 -10.27
N GLY A 302 -29.75 20.51 -9.12
CA GLY A 302 -31.15 20.07 -8.98
C GLY A 302 -32.13 21.21 -8.76
N ALA A 303 -31.68 22.35 -8.22
CA ALA A 303 -32.52 23.49 -7.86
C ALA A 303 -33.00 24.32 -9.07
N ASP A 304 -32.38 24.17 -10.24
CA ASP A 304 -32.75 24.85 -11.49
C ASP A 304 -33.83 24.12 -12.32
N LYS A 305 -34.44 23.06 -11.77
CA LYS A 305 -35.59 22.36 -12.37
C LYS A 305 -36.90 22.75 -11.70
#